data_AF-A0A7R7ZYY0-F1
#
_entry.id   AF-A0A7R7ZYY0-F1
#
_cell.length_a   1.000
_cell.length_b   1.000
_cell.length_c   1.000
_cell.angle_alpha   90.00
_cell.angle_beta   90.00
_cell.angle_gamma   90.00
#
_symmetry.space_group_name_H-M   'P 1'
#
loop_
_entity.id
_entity.type
_entity.pdbx_description
1 polymer ?
#
loop_
_entity_poly.entity_id
_entity_poly.type
_entity_poly.pdbx_seq_one_letter_code
_entity_poly.pdbx_strand_id
1 'polypeptide(L)'
;MTITKHLIRFDTYVKRHPSLTAEEFHHTWSASHAQLLKNWLARHGVYRYTLFHTPPAMAQQYLGQGPADSDQVVASFDGHAEIVLENWEILSRLRADPYYQEVVEPSEAKLIDKASVVRRVGYEEVWVSDGKAAD
;
A
#
# COMPACT_ATOMS: atom_id res chain seq x y z
N MET A 1 -6.88 -24.17 24.17
CA MET A 1 -6.50 -22.76 23.93
C MET A 1 -6.93 -22.42 22.52
N THR A 2 -7.95 -21.60 22.35
CA THR A 2 -8.36 -21.09 21.04
C THR A 2 -7.36 -20.00 20.67
N ILE A 3 -6.54 -20.24 19.64
CA ILE A 3 -5.65 -19.22 19.10
C ILE A 3 -6.54 -18.22 18.36
N THR A 4 -6.60 -16.98 18.83
CA THR A 4 -7.23 -15.89 18.06
C THR A 4 -6.47 -15.73 16.76
N LYS A 5 -7.12 -16.03 15.64
CA LYS A 5 -6.52 -15.91 14.31
C LYS A 5 -6.60 -14.45 13.87
N HIS A 6 -5.48 -13.75 13.88
CA HIS A 6 -5.40 -12.41 13.29
C HIS A 6 -5.33 -12.48 11.76
N LEU A 7 -5.94 -11.51 11.10
CA LEU A 7 -5.68 -11.27 9.68
C LEU A 7 -4.25 -10.74 9.51
N ILE A 8 -3.61 -11.15 8.41
CA ILE A 8 -2.26 -10.75 8.07
C ILE A 8 -2.33 -9.44 7.28
N ARG A 9 -1.69 -8.40 7.78
CA ARG A 9 -1.45 -7.16 7.06
C ARG A 9 -0.09 -7.22 6.37
N PHE A 10 -0.07 -7.03 5.06
CA PHE A 10 1.12 -6.98 4.23
C PHE A 10 1.21 -5.60 3.55
N ASP A 11 2.12 -4.78 4.04
CA ASP A 11 2.37 -3.43 3.52
C ASP A 11 3.52 -3.46 2.50
N THR A 12 3.32 -2.78 1.37
CA THR A 12 4.36 -2.54 0.36
C THR A 12 4.57 -1.04 0.21
N TYR A 13 5.74 -0.55 0.64
CA TYR A 13 6.17 0.83 0.50
C TYR A 13 6.90 1.01 -0.82
N VAL A 14 6.54 2.04 -1.57
CA VAL A 14 7.03 2.24 -2.93
C VAL A 14 7.56 3.64 -3.14
N LYS A 15 8.64 3.73 -3.92
CA LYS A 15 9.01 4.96 -4.61
C LYS A 15 8.45 4.91 -6.02
N ARG A 16 8.08 6.06 -6.57
CA ARG A 16 7.61 6.16 -7.95
C ARG A 16 8.73 5.83 -8.94
N HIS A 17 8.36 5.36 -10.12
CA HIS A 17 9.31 5.19 -11.20
C HIS A 17 10.01 6.54 -11.52
N PRO A 18 11.33 6.59 -11.78
CA PRO A 18 12.06 7.86 -11.95
C PRO A 18 11.57 8.75 -13.11
N SER A 19 10.85 8.16 -14.08
CA SER A 19 10.26 8.91 -15.18
C SER A 19 8.94 9.62 -14.84
N LEU A 20 8.41 9.42 -13.63
CA LEU A 20 7.12 9.99 -13.21
C LEU A 20 7.32 11.12 -12.20
N THR A 21 6.52 12.17 -12.34
CA THR A 21 6.28 13.12 -11.26
C THR A 21 5.45 12.49 -10.14
N ALA A 22 5.41 13.12 -8.96
CA ALA A 22 4.57 12.65 -7.85
C ALA A 22 3.09 12.63 -8.22
N GLU A 23 2.63 13.68 -8.93
CA GLU A 23 1.24 13.81 -9.38
C GLU A 23 0.86 12.71 -10.38
N GLU A 24 1.68 12.51 -11.42
CA GLU A 24 1.46 11.44 -12.41
C GLU A 24 1.47 10.06 -11.74
N PHE A 25 2.37 9.84 -10.78
CA PHE A 25 2.40 8.60 -10.02
C PHE A 25 1.09 8.37 -9.26
N HIS A 26 0.65 9.32 -8.43
CA HIS A 26 -0.59 9.15 -7.66
C HIS A 26 -1.82 8.99 -8.56
N HIS A 27 -1.90 9.78 -9.64
CA HIS A 27 -2.98 9.66 -10.61
C HIS A 27 -2.99 8.29 -11.28
N THR A 28 -1.85 7.87 -11.86
CA THR A 28 -1.72 6.60 -12.58
C THR A 28 -1.96 5.39 -11.66
N TRP A 29 -1.52 5.47 -10.40
CA TRP A 29 -1.71 4.40 -9.44
C TRP A 29 -3.21 4.11 -9.22
N SER A 30 -4.00 5.15 -8.95
CA SER A 30 -5.44 5.00 -8.71
C SER A 30 -6.25 4.77 -10.00
N ALA A 31 -5.95 5.50 -11.06
CA ALA A 31 -6.73 5.50 -12.30
C ALA A 31 -6.46 4.27 -13.17
N SER A 32 -5.29 3.64 -13.06
CA SER A 32 -4.91 2.50 -13.88
C SER A 32 -4.53 1.27 -13.06
N HIS A 33 -3.44 1.32 -12.30
CA HIS A 33 -2.92 0.12 -11.63
C HIS A 33 -3.94 -0.48 -10.65
N ALA A 34 -4.53 0.33 -9.76
CA ALA A 34 -5.54 -0.14 -8.81
C ALA A 34 -6.78 -0.72 -9.52
N GLN A 35 -7.18 -0.17 -10.67
CA GLN A 35 -8.34 -0.65 -11.42
C GLN A 35 -8.11 -2.03 -12.03
N LEU A 36 -6.89 -2.31 -12.48
CA LEU A 36 -6.48 -3.64 -12.96
C LEU A 36 -6.55 -4.68 -11.83
N LEU A 37 -6.11 -4.30 -10.62
CA LEU A 37 -5.95 -5.24 -9.52
C LEU A 37 -7.25 -5.49 -8.74
N LYS A 38 -8.10 -4.48 -8.50
CA LYS A 38 -9.17 -4.57 -7.48
C LYS A 38 -10.08 -5.80 -7.63
N ASN A 39 -10.53 -6.11 -8.85
CA ASN A 39 -11.42 -7.25 -9.10
C ASN A 39 -10.64 -8.58 -9.10
N TRP A 40 -9.38 -8.55 -9.51
CA TRP A 40 -8.50 -9.72 -9.45
C TRP A 40 -8.18 -10.09 -8.00
N LEU A 41 -7.76 -9.14 -7.17
CA LEU A 41 -7.52 -9.34 -5.73
C LEU A 41 -8.77 -9.88 -5.00
N ALA A 42 -9.95 -9.29 -5.26
CA ALA A 42 -11.20 -9.74 -4.66
C ALA A 42 -11.52 -11.20 -5.00
N ARG A 43 -11.34 -11.62 -6.26
CA ARG A 43 -11.58 -13.01 -6.68
C ARG A 43 -10.63 -14.03 -6.03
N HIS A 44 -9.44 -13.60 -5.61
CA HIS A 44 -8.48 -14.45 -4.91
C HIS A 44 -8.67 -14.48 -3.38
N GLY A 45 -9.67 -13.76 -2.87
CA GLY A 45 -10.01 -13.72 -1.44
C GLY A 45 -9.14 -12.76 -0.63
N VAL A 46 -8.56 -11.73 -1.25
CA VAL A 46 -7.92 -10.64 -0.50
C VAL A 46 -8.99 -9.91 0.30
N TYR A 47 -8.81 -9.80 1.62
CA TYR A 47 -9.79 -9.23 2.54
C TYR A 47 -9.92 -7.71 2.36
N ARG A 48 -8.80 -7.02 2.21
CA ARG A 48 -8.76 -5.57 2.00
C ARG A 48 -7.57 -5.18 1.14
N TYR A 49 -7.76 -4.19 0.27
CA TYR A 49 -6.72 -3.54 -0.51
C TYR A 49 -6.87 -2.03 -0.39
N THR A 50 -5.85 -1.32 0.09
CA THR A 50 -5.86 0.15 0.19
C THR A 50 -4.58 0.75 -0.38
N LEU A 51 -4.69 2.00 -0.83
CA LEU A 51 -3.57 2.82 -1.27
C LEU A 51 -3.46 4.05 -0.37
N PHE A 52 -2.28 4.24 0.21
CA PHE A 52 -1.90 5.45 0.91
C PHE A 52 -1.03 6.31 0.01
N HIS A 53 -1.60 7.44 -0.43
CA HIS A 53 -0.91 8.43 -1.24
C HIS A 53 -0.19 9.43 -0.34
N THR A 54 1.07 9.76 -0.66
CA THR A 54 1.87 10.76 0.07
C THR A 54 2.26 11.97 -0.80
N PRO A 55 1.31 12.81 -1.24
CA PRO A 55 1.65 14.02 -2.00
C PRO A 55 2.63 14.90 -1.23
N PRO A 56 3.71 15.41 -1.85
CA PRO A 56 4.71 16.24 -1.18
C PRO A 56 4.12 17.45 -0.43
N ALA A 57 3.05 18.05 -0.96
CA ALA A 57 2.36 19.17 -0.33
C ALA A 57 1.78 18.83 1.05
N MET A 58 1.29 17.61 1.26
CA MET A 58 0.75 17.18 2.56
C MET A 58 1.86 16.99 3.59
N ALA A 59 3.01 16.47 3.18
CA ALA A 59 4.18 16.37 4.05
C ALA A 59 4.72 17.76 4.44
N GLN A 60 4.77 18.69 3.49
CA GLN A 60 5.16 20.09 3.75
C GLN A 60 4.19 20.78 4.72
N GLN A 61 2.88 20.57 4.55
CA GLN A 61 1.88 21.11 5.46
C GLN A 61 2.08 20.58 6.89
N TYR A 62 2.39 19.29 7.06
CA TYR A 62 2.67 18.72 8.37
C TYR A 62 3.94 19.30 9.00
N LEU A 63 5.05 19.33 8.26
CA LEU A 63 6.33 19.87 8.74
C LEU A 63 6.25 21.37 9.09
N GLY A 64 5.43 22.14 8.36
CA GLY A 64 5.22 23.56 8.63
C GLY A 64 4.41 23.88 9.89
N GLN A 65 3.83 22.87 10.56
CA GLN A 65 3.04 23.06 11.79
C GLN A 65 3.88 22.94 13.08
N GLY A 66 5.11 22.44 12.99
CA GLY A 66 5.98 22.21 14.13
C GLY A 66 6.89 23.40 14.50
N PRO A 67 7.49 23.39 15.70
CA PRO A 67 8.63 24.26 16.02
C PRO A 67 9.77 24.03 15.01
N ALA A 68 10.53 25.08 14.69
CA ALA A 68 11.63 25.02 13.72
C ALA A 68 12.71 23.96 14.03
N ASP A 69 12.84 23.57 15.30
CA ASP A 69 13.84 22.62 15.81
C ASP A 69 13.29 21.21 16.07
N SER A 70 12.23 20.79 15.37
CA SER A 70 11.65 19.46 15.58
C SER A 70 12.48 18.34 14.89
N ASP A 71 12.72 17.22 15.59
CA ASP A 71 13.36 16.01 15.06
C ASP A 71 12.43 15.18 14.13
N GLN A 72 11.46 15.84 13.47
CA GLN A 72 10.47 15.16 12.63
C GLN A 72 11.10 14.68 11.32
N VAL A 73 11.16 13.36 11.13
CA VAL A 73 11.61 12.74 9.89
C VAL A 73 10.42 12.12 9.17
N VAL A 74 10.16 12.58 7.95
CA VAL A 74 9.13 11.99 7.08
C VAL A 74 9.78 10.87 6.25
N ALA A 75 9.13 9.70 6.23
CA ALA A 75 9.59 8.58 5.44
C ALA A 75 9.65 8.94 3.94
N SER A 76 10.73 8.56 3.27
CA SER A 76 10.98 8.88 1.86
C SER A 76 10.34 7.83 0.93
N PHE A 77 9.02 7.76 0.91
CA PHE A 77 8.23 6.94 -0.02
C PHE A 77 7.13 7.77 -0.68
N ASP A 78 6.83 7.45 -1.93
CA ASP A 78 5.74 8.08 -2.70
C ASP A 78 4.39 7.42 -2.43
N GLY A 79 4.38 6.30 -1.71
CA GLY A 79 3.19 5.83 -1.02
C GLY A 79 3.30 4.38 -0.57
N HIS A 80 2.16 3.83 -0.18
CA HIS A 80 2.08 2.47 0.37
C HIS A 80 0.81 1.76 -0.12
N ALA A 81 0.95 0.51 -0.56
CA ALA A 81 -0.18 -0.39 -0.77
C ALA A 81 -0.28 -1.37 0.39
N GLU A 82 -1.49 -1.53 0.91
CA GLU A 82 -1.82 -2.53 1.93
C GLU A 82 -2.64 -3.64 1.29
N ILE A 83 -2.27 -4.90 1.54
CA ILE A 83 -3.19 -6.04 1.36
C ILE A 83 -3.38 -6.75 2.70
N VAL A 84 -4.62 -7.03 3.04
CA VAL A 84 -4.99 -7.82 4.22
C VAL A 84 -5.45 -9.20 3.77
N LEU A 85 -4.91 -10.24 4.41
CA LEU A 85 -5.04 -11.64 3.99
C LEU A 85 -5.47 -12.52 5.17
N GLU A 86 -6.29 -13.53 4.91
CA GLU A 86 -6.62 -14.55 5.94
C GLU A 86 -5.49 -15.58 6.16
N ASN A 87 -4.61 -15.74 5.18
CA ASN A 87 -3.53 -16.72 5.16
C ASN A 87 -2.52 -16.41 4.05
N TRP A 88 -1.33 -17.01 4.12
CA TRP A 88 -0.24 -16.77 3.18
C TRP A 88 -0.46 -17.41 1.81
N GLU A 89 -1.30 -18.45 1.72
CA GLU A 89 -1.60 -19.14 0.48
C GLU A 89 -2.27 -18.21 -0.54
N ILE A 90 -3.02 -17.20 -0.08
CA ILE A 90 -3.56 -16.15 -0.97
C ILE A 90 -2.41 -15.45 -1.72
N LEU A 91 -1.38 -14.98 -1.01
CA LEU A 91 -0.25 -14.28 -1.63
C LEU A 91 0.54 -15.18 -2.58
N SER A 92 0.73 -16.45 -2.21
CA SER A 92 1.36 -17.45 -3.08
C SER A 92 0.58 -17.66 -4.38
N ARG A 93 -0.76 -17.75 -4.30
CA ARG A 93 -1.62 -17.88 -5.49
C ARG A 93 -1.57 -16.62 -6.36
N LEU A 94 -1.62 -15.43 -5.77
CA LEU A 94 -1.51 -14.17 -6.50
C LEU A 94 -0.21 -14.12 -7.31
N ARG A 95 0.93 -14.49 -6.72
CA ARG A 95 2.23 -14.48 -7.42
C ARG A 95 2.37 -15.55 -8.51
N ALA A 96 1.67 -16.67 -8.36
CA ALA A 96 1.68 -17.77 -9.33
C ALA A 96 0.67 -17.59 -10.48
N ASP A 97 -0.25 -16.63 -10.36
CA ASP A 97 -1.26 -16.36 -11.38
C ASP A 97 -0.61 -15.77 -12.65
N PRO A 98 -0.91 -16.30 -13.85
CA PRO A 98 -0.46 -15.70 -15.10
C PRO A 98 -0.81 -14.22 -15.23
N TYR A 99 -1.97 -13.79 -14.72
CA TYR A 99 -2.38 -12.39 -14.72
C TYR A 99 -1.39 -11.50 -13.97
N TYR A 100 -0.75 -12.00 -12.91
CA TYR A 100 0.29 -11.25 -12.22
C TYR A 100 1.49 -11.00 -13.13
N GLN A 101 1.98 -12.02 -13.82
CA GLN A 101 3.16 -11.91 -14.68
C GLN A 101 2.88 -11.12 -15.96
N GLU A 102 1.69 -11.28 -16.55
CA GLU A 102 1.35 -10.72 -17.85
C GLU A 102 0.78 -9.29 -17.76
N VAL A 103 0.17 -8.92 -16.63
CA VAL A 103 -0.58 -7.66 -16.49
C VAL A 103 -0.10 -6.83 -15.29
N VAL A 104 -0.03 -7.42 -14.10
CA VAL A 104 0.31 -6.68 -12.88
C VAL A 104 1.77 -6.25 -12.90
N GLU A 105 2.70 -7.18 -13.08
CA GLU A 105 4.15 -6.93 -13.05
C GLU A 105 4.59 -5.87 -14.08
N PRO A 106 4.11 -5.87 -15.34
CA PRO A 106 4.42 -4.82 -16.31
C PRO A 106 3.83 -3.46 -15.94
N SER A 107 2.66 -3.45 -15.29
CA SER A 107 2.07 -2.20 -14.80
C SER A 107 2.86 -1.61 -13.63
N GLU A 108 3.36 -2.45 -12.73
CA GLU A 108 4.25 -2.04 -11.64
C GLU A 108 5.58 -1.50 -12.19
N ALA A 109 6.16 -2.15 -13.21
CA ALA A 109 7.45 -1.74 -13.78
C ALA A 109 7.42 -0.31 -14.37
N LYS A 110 6.24 0.14 -14.84
CA LYS A 110 6.03 1.50 -15.34
C LYS A 110 5.70 2.50 -14.22
N LEU A 111 5.23 2.02 -13.07
CA LEU A 111 4.68 2.86 -12.01
C LEU A 111 5.67 3.09 -10.86
N ILE A 112 6.42 2.06 -10.46
CA ILE A 112 7.26 2.08 -9.26
C ILE A 112 8.73 1.78 -9.57
N ASP A 113 9.62 2.33 -8.75
CA ASP A 113 11.00 1.86 -8.66
C ASP A 113 11.03 0.56 -7.84
N LYS A 114 11.08 -0.58 -8.55
CA LYS A 114 11.05 -1.91 -7.94
C LYS A 114 12.25 -2.18 -7.02
N ALA A 115 13.40 -1.54 -7.27
CA ALA A 115 14.59 -1.75 -6.45
C ALA A 115 14.47 -1.10 -5.06
N SER A 116 13.61 -0.07 -4.92
CA SER A 116 13.37 0.65 -3.68
C SER A 116 12.21 0.11 -2.82
N VAL A 117 11.59 -1.00 -3.24
CA VAL A 117 10.41 -1.55 -2.55
C VAL A 117 10.78 -2.14 -1.19
N VAL A 118 10.09 -1.68 -0.15
CA VAL A 118 10.21 -2.22 1.22
C VAL A 118 8.89 -2.86 1.64
N ARG A 119 8.96 -3.96 2.39
CA ARG A 119 7.78 -4.72 2.85
C ARG A 119 7.73 -4.80 4.36
N ARG A 120 6.54 -4.67 4.92
CA ARG A 120 6.27 -4.88 6.35
C ARG A 120 5.08 -5.80 6.52
N VAL A 121 5.15 -6.66 7.52
CA VAL A 121 4.14 -7.69 7.79
C VAL A 121 3.76 -7.63 9.26
N GLY A 122 2.46 -7.75 9.55
CA GLY A 122 1.96 -7.80 10.92
C GLY A 122 0.47 -8.11 10.96
N TYR A 123 -0.16 -7.68 12.04
CA TYR A 123 -1.62 -7.62 12.20
C TYR A 123 -1.98 -6.20 12.66
N GLU A 124 -3.26 -5.87 12.65
CA GLU A 124 -3.75 -4.57 13.10
C GLU A 124 -4.82 -4.74 14.19
N GLU A 125 -4.84 -3.78 15.11
CA GLU A 125 -5.91 -3.57 16.07
C GLU A 125 -6.55 -2.21 15.78
N VAL A 126 -7.87 -2.18 15.70
CA VAL A 126 -8.62 -0.96 15.40
C VAL A 126 -9.32 -0.50 16.67
N TRP A 127 -8.83 0.60 17.25
CA TRP A 127 -9.36 1.19 18.49
C TRP A 127 -10.33 2.35 18.23
N VAL A 128 -10.30 2.94 17.03
CA VAL A 128 -11.24 3.97 16.56
C VAL A 128 -11.61 3.68 15.11
N SER A 129 -12.91 3.60 14.81
CA SER A 129 -13.45 3.42 13.46
C SER A 129 -14.60 4.39 13.22
N ASP A 130 -14.66 4.99 12.03
CA ASP A 130 -15.75 5.89 11.63
C ASP A 130 -16.04 7.02 12.64
N GLY A 131 -14.96 7.55 13.26
CA GLY A 131 -15.03 8.62 14.25
C GLY A 131 -15.55 8.18 15.62
N LYS A 132 -15.65 6.87 15.91
CA LYS A 132 -16.13 6.30 17.17
C LYS A 132 -15.11 5.35 17.77
N ALA A 133 -15.07 5.27 19.10
CA ALA A 133 -14.31 4.23 19.79
C ALA A 133 -14.83 2.85 19.37
N ALA A 134 -13.91 1.93 19.08
CA ALA A 134 -14.24 0.53 18.88
C ALA A 134 -14.55 -0.12 20.25
N ASP A 135 -15.53 -1.02 20.27
CA ASP A 135 -15.95 -1.76 21.47
C ASP A 135 -14.95 -2.85 21.88
#